data_AF-A0A847GER7-F1
#
_entry.id   AF-A0A847GER7-F1
#
_cell.length_a   1.000
_cell.length_b   1.000
_cell.length_c   1.000
_cell.angle_alpha   90.00
_cell.angle_beta   90.00
_cell.angle_gamma   90.00
#
_symmetry.space_group_name_H-M   'P 1'
#
loop_
_entity.id
_entity.type
_entity.pdbx_description
1 polymer ?
#
loop_
_entity_poly.entity_id
_entity_poly.type
_entity_poly.pdbx_seq_one_letter_code
_entity_poly.pdbx_strand_id
1 'polypeptide(L)'
;MRARNCAKRCADEWAALLKADGAAMGWRTLADMSRADLERCLTKRATTAKDPEKPESVMGARMHNVHVTAFSSFGNWCFRQGYAKANPFTGTARRDEQGDRRRTRRAMSAAEIGRLIEAARTRPEREARLVTRGPRKGEYTADLSDKTLDSLRWLGETRAMFWKTLALTGLRVNEARSITLGNVMLDADPPHLLLAGRDAKNRKAATVPLQRDFAQELAGYVAERKARLLGQRGVSAAAFPGAFDAVPVFDVPMNMSKVFDADRKAADIPKHDGAGRVVDCHCLRHSFATALVAAKVPVHVAQKLLRHATPQMTLGVYSHANVGDMADAVNALPLIGWGAGGEQKKAASALAPTLAHNSGFSRASEAVGGRFRDSGTVKHGTDTKCVSPNNDRGILRVAVGGSDKEMARPAGLEPAALSLEG
;
A
#
# COMPACT_ATOMS: atom_id res chain seq x y z
N MET A 1 -10.03 15.56 -19.40
CA MET A 1 -8.66 15.03 -19.22
C MET A 1 -8.73 13.53 -18.93
N ARG A 2 -8.59 12.65 -19.92
CA ARG A 2 -8.31 11.23 -19.66
C ARG A 2 -7.02 10.88 -20.38
N ALA A 3 -5.92 10.82 -19.65
CA ALA A 3 -4.69 10.23 -20.16
C ALA A 3 -4.99 8.76 -20.49
N ARG A 4 -4.60 8.28 -21.68
CA ARG A 4 -4.73 6.86 -22.02
C ARG A 4 -4.01 6.04 -20.94
N ASN A 5 -4.64 4.99 -20.43
CA ASN A 5 -4.11 4.04 -19.43
C ASN A 5 -3.92 4.51 -17.97
N CYS A 6 -4.30 5.74 -17.58
CA CYS A 6 -4.27 6.12 -16.15
C CYS A 6 -5.62 5.83 -15.47
N ALA A 7 -5.56 5.29 -14.24
CA ALA A 7 -6.76 4.99 -13.45
C ALA A 7 -7.59 6.25 -13.23
N LYS A 8 -8.94 6.15 -13.35
CA LYS A 8 -9.89 7.27 -13.22
C LYS A 8 -9.56 8.20 -12.06
N ARG A 9 -9.29 7.61 -10.89
CA ARG A 9 -8.90 8.31 -9.67
C ARG A 9 -7.66 9.20 -9.81
N CYS A 10 -6.63 8.74 -10.52
CA CYS A 10 -5.40 9.53 -10.72
C CYS A 10 -5.69 10.78 -11.58
N ALA A 11 -6.58 10.66 -12.57
CA ALA A 11 -7.02 11.79 -13.37
C ALA A 11 -7.85 12.79 -12.54
N ASP A 12 -8.73 12.30 -11.67
CA ASP A 12 -9.55 13.13 -10.79
C ASP A 12 -8.68 13.90 -9.78
N GLU A 13 -7.69 13.23 -9.16
CA GLU A 13 -6.74 13.85 -8.24
C GLU A 13 -5.89 14.93 -8.92
N TRP A 14 -5.38 14.67 -10.11
CA TRP A 14 -4.61 15.66 -10.87
C TRP A 14 -5.47 16.84 -11.32
N ALA A 15 -6.70 16.58 -11.78
CA ALA A 15 -7.64 17.63 -12.15
C ALA A 15 -7.99 18.52 -10.96
N ALA A 16 -8.18 17.95 -9.76
CA ALA A 16 -8.44 18.71 -8.55
C ALA A 16 -7.26 19.61 -8.17
N LEU A 17 -6.02 19.09 -8.23
CA LEU A 17 -4.80 19.86 -7.98
C LEU A 17 -4.66 21.03 -8.97
N LEU A 18 -4.74 20.73 -10.27
CA LEU A 18 -4.62 21.75 -11.32
C LEU A 18 -5.66 22.86 -11.19
N LYS A 19 -6.92 22.51 -10.88
CA LYS A 19 -8.00 23.50 -10.66
C LYS A 19 -7.75 24.35 -9.43
N ALA A 20 -7.41 23.73 -8.29
CA ALA A 20 -7.19 24.44 -7.05
C ALA A 20 -6.02 25.42 -7.15
N ASP A 21 -4.92 24.99 -7.77
CA ASP A 21 -3.74 25.84 -7.93
C ASP A 21 -3.93 26.89 -9.01
N GLY A 22 -4.57 26.55 -10.15
CA GLY A 22 -4.94 27.50 -11.19
C GLY A 22 -5.81 28.63 -10.65
N ALA A 23 -6.83 28.30 -9.85
CA ALA A 23 -7.67 29.29 -9.17
C ALA A 23 -6.88 30.15 -8.18
N ALA A 24 -5.97 29.56 -7.40
CA ALA A 24 -5.12 30.29 -6.47
C ALA A 24 -4.13 31.25 -7.16
N MET A 25 -3.78 30.98 -8.42
CA MET A 25 -2.94 31.84 -9.27
C MET A 25 -3.76 32.83 -10.10
N GLY A 26 -5.10 32.79 -10.03
CA GLY A 26 -5.99 33.67 -10.77
C GLY A 26 -6.12 33.36 -12.27
N TRP A 27 -5.67 32.18 -12.71
CA TRP A 27 -5.76 31.80 -14.13
C TRP A 27 -7.19 31.48 -14.53
N ARG A 28 -7.64 32.08 -15.64
CA ARG A 28 -8.98 31.88 -16.22
C ARG A 28 -8.91 31.12 -17.53
N THR A 29 -7.82 31.27 -18.26
CA THR A 29 -7.60 30.68 -19.57
C THR A 29 -6.27 29.92 -19.63
N LEU A 30 -6.08 29.14 -20.69
CA LEU A 30 -4.79 28.47 -20.94
C LEU A 30 -3.66 29.47 -21.25
N ALA A 31 -3.98 30.67 -21.74
CA ALA A 31 -2.99 31.70 -22.02
C ALA A 31 -2.38 32.29 -20.74
N ASP A 32 -3.10 32.22 -19.62
CA ASP A 32 -2.64 32.74 -18.33
C ASP A 32 -1.59 31.84 -17.67
N MET A 33 -1.36 30.62 -18.19
CA MET A 33 -0.43 29.66 -17.62
C MET A 33 1.01 30.19 -17.62
N SER A 34 1.56 30.35 -16.42
CA SER A 34 2.91 30.91 -16.20
C SER A 34 3.73 30.02 -15.29
N ARG A 35 4.98 29.72 -15.70
CA ARG A 35 5.94 29.02 -14.83
C ARG A 35 6.22 29.80 -13.56
N ALA A 36 6.38 31.11 -13.68
CA ALA A 36 6.75 31.99 -12.58
C ALA A 36 5.65 32.02 -11.51
N ASP A 37 4.38 32.03 -11.90
CA ASP A 37 3.27 32.01 -10.94
C ASP A 37 3.16 30.66 -10.23
N LEU A 38 3.41 29.56 -10.95
CA LEU A 38 3.48 28.24 -10.34
C LEU A 38 4.61 28.16 -9.30
N GLU A 39 5.82 28.59 -9.65
CA GLU A 39 6.97 28.60 -8.74
C GLU A 39 6.71 29.47 -7.51
N ARG A 40 6.11 30.65 -7.68
CA ARG A 40 5.70 31.54 -6.59
C ARG A 40 4.66 30.88 -5.68
N CYS A 41 3.64 30.24 -6.26
CA CYS A 41 2.58 29.54 -5.54
C CYS A 41 3.14 28.37 -4.73
N LEU A 42 4.01 27.54 -5.33
CA LEU A 42 4.64 26.42 -4.65
C LEU A 42 5.61 26.88 -3.56
N THR A 43 6.35 27.96 -3.79
CA THR A 43 7.22 28.57 -2.77
C THR A 43 6.40 29.06 -1.57
N LYS A 44 5.32 29.81 -1.82
CA LYS A 44 4.40 30.27 -0.77
C LYS A 44 3.85 29.09 0.04
N ARG A 45 3.41 28.02 -0.60
CA ARG A 45 2.88 26.83 0.10
C ARG A 45 3.94 26.04 0.87
N ALA A 46 5.21 26.15 0.48
CA ALA A 46 6.30 25.52 1.18
C ALA A 46 6.80 26.33 2.39
N THR A 47 6.44 27.61 2.49
CA THR A 47 6.77 28.47 3.63
C THR A 47 5.58 28.79 4.52
N THR A 48 4.36 28.71 3.99
CA THR A 48 3.12 29.00 4.73
C THR A 48 2.62 27.72 5.40
N ALA A 49 2.53 27.75 6.73
CA ALA A 49 1.92 26.68 7.51
C ALA A 49 0.45 26.51 7.09
N LYS A 50 0.01 25.26 6.91
CA LYS A 50 -1.39 24.95 6.58
C LYS A 50 -2.31 25.14 7.79
N ASP A 51 -1.77 24.87 8.97
CA ASP A 51 -2.41 24.99 10.27
C ASP A 51 -1.64 26.04 11.06
N PRO A 52 -2.24 27.19 11.41
CA PRO A 52 -1.57 28.27 12.14
C PRO A 52 -1.00 27.82 13.49
N GLU A 53 -1.58 26.80 14.11
CA GLU A 53 -1.13 26.24 15.39
C GLU A 53 0.07 25.29 15.23
N LYS A 54 0.44 24.93 14.00
CA LYS A 54 1.52 23.98 13.67
C LYS A 54 2.45 24.56 12.62
N PRO A 55 3.48 25.32 13.00
CA PRO A 55 4.42 25.96 12.07
C PRO A 55 5.07 24.99 11.07
N GLU A 56 5.24 23.72 11.44
CA GLU A 56 5.81 22.65 10.62
C GLU A 56 4.85 22.09 9.55
N SER A 57 3.58 22.51 9.56
CA SER A 57 2.52 22.07 8.64
C SER A 57 2.65 22.64 7.22
N VAL A 58 3.86 23.01 6.80
CA VAL A 58 4.18 23.47 5.45
C VAL A 58 4.20 22.32 4.43
N MET A 59 4.08 22.63 3.15
CA MET A 59 4.19 21.64 2.07
C MET A 59 5.58 20.98 2.05
N GLY A 60 5.62 19.64 2.03
CA GLY A 60 6.85 18.87 1.86
C GLY A 60 7.33 18.77 0.41
N ALA A 61 8.62 18.51 0.22
CA ALA A 61 9.31 18.40 -1.06
C ALA A 61 8.64 17.39 -2.01
N ARG A 62 8.17 16.25 -1.47
CA ARG A 62 7.43 15.27 -2.26
C ARG A 62 6.12 15.82 -2.81
N MET A 63 5.34 16.52 -1.98
CA MET A 63 4.09 17.12 -2.43
C MET A 63 4.36 18.21 -3.46
N HIS A 64 5.38 19.05 -3.23
CA HIS A 64 5.86 20.01 -4.22
C HIS A 64 6.14 19.34 -5.58
N ASN A 65 6.90 18.24 -5.60
CA ASN A 65 7.22 17.51 -6.83
C ASN A 65 6.00 16.86 -7.51
N VAL A 66 4.97 16.50 -6.75
CA VAL A 66 3.67 16.06 -7.30
C VAL A 66 3.01 17.20 -8.07
N HIS A 67 2.97 18.42 -7.52
CA HIS A 67 2.45 19.59 -8.25
C HIS A 67 3.25 19.86 -9.52
N VAL A 68 4.59 19.91 -9.43
CA VAL A 68 5.47 20.09 -10.60
C VAL A 68 5.19 19.04 -11.68
N THR A 69 5.02 17.78 -11.28
CA THR A 69 4.73 16.68 -12.22
C THR A 69 3.35 16.82 -12.86
N ALA A 70 2.32 17.19 -12.08
CA ALA A 70 0.96 17.39 -12.59
C ALA A 70 0.92 18.52 -13.63
N PHE A 71 1.50 19.68 -13.31
CA PHE A 71 1.57 20.82 -14.23
C PHE A 71 2.42 20.53 -15.46
N SER A 72 3.61 19.94 -15.30
CA SER A 72 4.46 19.55 -16.44
C SER A 72 3.74 18.60 -17.40
N SER A 73 3.00 17.63 -16.85
CA SER A 73 2.24 16.68 -17.66
C SER A 73 1.04 17.32 -18.35
N PHE A 74 0.38 18.27 -17.67
CA PHE A 74 -0.70 19.06 -18.25
C PHE A 74 -0.21 19.95 -19.40
N GLY A 75 0.90 20.68 -19.21
CA GLY A 75 1.49 21.50 -20.27
C GLY A 75 1.96 20.67 -21.47
N ASN A 76 2.56 19.50 -21.24
CA ASN A 76 2.89 18.55 -22.33
C ASN A 76 1.63 18.07 -23.08
N TRP A 77 0.51 17.89 -22.38
CA TRP A 77 -0.76 17.57 -23.02
C TRP A 77 -1.29 18.76 -23.84
N CYS A 78 -1.29 19.99 -23.31
CA CYS A 78 -1.71 21.19 -24.03
C CYS A 78 -0.89 21.38 -25.33
N PHE A 79 0.43 21.20 -25.26
CA PHE A 79 1.31 21.24 -26.43
C PHE A 79 0.92 20.21 -27.49
N ARG A 80 0.76 18.93 -27.09
CA ARG A 80 0.39 17.84 -28.02
C ARG A 80 -0.99 18.02 -28.64
N GLN A 81 -1.90 18.75 -28.01
CA GLN A 81 -3.23 19.05 -28.56
C GLN A 81 -3.27 20.33 -29.39
N GLY A 82 -2.14 21.06 -29.50
CA GLY A 82 -2.08 22.33 -30.21
C GLY A 82 -2.66 23.51 -29.43
N TYR A 83 -3.00 23.34 -28.15
CA TYR A 83 -3.52 24.43 -27.30
C TYR A 83 -2.43 25.39 -26.80
N ALA A 84 -1.17 24.96 -26.86
CA ALA A 84 -0.02 25.78 -26.52
C ALA A 84 1.12 25.53 -27.50
N LYS A 85 1.91 26.56 -27.82
CA LYS A 85 3.06 26.44 -28.72
C LYS A 85 4.23 25.65 -28.13
N ALA A 86 4.31 25.59 -26.80
CA ALA A 86 5.28 24.81 -26.03
C ALA A 86 4.70 24.51 -24.64
N ASN A 87 5.35 23.62 -23.89
CA ASN A 87 4.99 23.39 -22.49
C ASN A 87 5.55 24.52 -21.60
N PRO A 88 4.69 25.37 -20.99
CA PRO A 88 5.14 26.52 -20.20
C PRO A 88 5.85 26.11 -18.90
N PHE A 89 5.64 24.88 -18.41
CA PHE A 89 6.21 24.39 -17.15
C PHE A 89 7.54 23.65 -17.32
N THR A 90 8.12 23.72 -18.52
CA THR A 90 9.43 23.12 -18.76
C THR A 90 10.48 23.81 -17.90
N GLY A 91 11.30 23.03 -17.21
CA GLY A 91 12.36 23.52 -16.33
C GLY A 91 11.91 23.94 -14.93
N THR A 92 10.64 23.70 -14.52
CA THR A 92 10.24 23.93 -13.13
C THR A 92 11.06 23.07 -12.16
N ALA A 93 11.71 23.73 -11.21
CA ALA A 93 12.62 23.08 -10.27
C ALA A 93 11.90 22.05 -9.39
N ARG A 94 12.53 20.90 -9.19
CA ARG A 94 12.12 19.90 -8.20
C ARG A 94 12.90 20.11 -6.90
N ARG A 95 12.30 19.71 -5.78
CA ARG A 95 12.97 19.73 -4.47
C ARG A 95 13.52 18.34 -4.14
N ASP A 96 14.59 18.32 -3.36
CA ASP A 96 15.16 17.06 -2.89
C ASP A 96 14.22 16.38 -1.86
N GLU A 97 13.66 15.25 -2.25
CA GLU A 97 12.79 14.45 -1.38
C GLU A 97 13.58 13.65 -0.34
N GLN A 98 14.86 13.39 -0.57
CA GLN A 98 15.70 12.63 0.36
C GLN A 98 16.12 13.50 1.54
N GLY A 99 16.53 14.75 1.29
CA GLY A 99 16.82 15.75 2.31
C GLY A 99 15.59 16.15 3.14
N ASP A 100 14.37 16.12 2.58
CA ASP A 100 13.11 16.38 3.30
C ASP A 100 12.39 15.08 3.69
N ARG A 101 13.12 14.13 4.26
CA ARG A 101 12.53 12.85 4.72
C ARG A 101 11.78 13.03 6.04
N ARG A 102 10.53 13.46 5.96
CA ARG A 102 9.67 13.75 7.13
C ARG A 102 9.15 12.56 7.93
N ARG A 103 9.26 11.34 7.39
CA ARG A 103 8.82 10.11 8.07
C ARG A 103 9.80 8.98 7.84
N THR A 104 10.40 8.52 8.92
CA THR A 104 11.23 7.33 8.94
C THR A 104 10.45 6.22 9.63
N ARG A 105 10.33 5.07 8.99
CA ARG A 105 9.63 3.90 9.56
C ARG A 105 10.61 3.03 10.30
N ARG A 106 10.15 2.38 11.37
CA ARG A 106 10.88 1.28 12.01
C ARG A 106 10.22 -0.06 11.73
N ALA A 107 11.00 -1.12 11.82
CA ALA A 107 10.47 -2.48 11.93
C ALA A 107 9.85 -2.68 13.32
N MET A 108 8.75 -3.42 13.36
CA MET A 108 8.15 -3.97 14.57
C MET A 108 8.80 -5.31 14.92
N SER A 109 8.95 -5.59 16.22
CA SER A 109 9.43 -6.89 16.71
C SER A 109 8.36 -7.97 16.61
N ALA A 110 8.75 -9.25 16.68
CA ALA A 110 7.81 -10.37 16.69
C ALA A 110 6.80 -10.27 17.85
N ALA A 111 7.26 -9.86 19.04
CA ALA A 111 6.40 -9.66 20.20
C ALA A 111 5.39 -8.51 20.00
N GLU A 112 5.80 -7.40 19.38
CA GLU A 112 4.89 -6.31 19.04
C GLU A 112 3.85 -6.74 18.00
N ILE A 113 4.25 -7.52 16.99
CA ILE A 113 3.33 -8.07 15.99
C ILE A 113 2.32 -9.00 16.66
N GLY A 114 2.76 -9.87 17.57
CA GLY A 114 1.88 -10.74 18.36
C GLY A 114 0.85 -9.95 19.15
N ARG A 115 1.28 -8.93 19.91
CA ARG A 115 0.36 -8.05 20.66
C ARG A 115 -0.62 -7.31 19.75
N LEU A 116 -0.17 -6.85 18.57
CA LEU A 116 -1.05 -6.20 17.59
C LEU A 116 -2.16 -7.15 17.10
N ILE A 117 -1.80 -8.39 16.78
CA ILE A 117 -2.74 -9.41 16.30
C ILE A 117 -3.78 -9.72 17.39
N GLU A 118 -3.34 -9.92 18.63
CA GLU A 118 -4.26 -10.18 19.76
C GLU A 118 -5.13 -8.97 20.11
N ALA A 119 -4.58 -7.75 20.03
CA ALA A 119 -5.38 -6.54 20.18
C ALA A 119 -6.44 -6.42 19.07
N ALA A 120 -6.11 -6.75 17.82
CA ALA A 120 -7.06 -6.75 16.72
C ALA A 120 -8.17 -7.80 16.90
N ARG A 121 -7.82 -8.98 17.45
CA ARG A 121 -8.75 -10.08 17.76
C ARG A 121 -9.78 -9.67 18.83
N THR A 122 -9.33 -9.04 19.90
CA THR A 122 -10.16 -8.79 21.09
C THR A 122 -10.84 -7.41 21.12
N ARG A 123 -10.26 -6.41 20.46
CA ARG A 123 -10.72 -5.01 20.54
C ARG A 123 -12.16 -4.78 20.09
N PRO A 124 -12.67 -5.37 18.99
CA PRO A 124 -14.05 -5.10 18.56
C PRO A 124 -15.10 -5.45 19.63
N GLU A 125 -14.99 -6.62 20.25
CA GLU A 125 -15.86 -7.02 21.36
C GLU A 125 -15.67 -6.11 22.57
N ARG A 126 -14.42 -5.86 22.96
CA ARG A 126 -14.10 -5.00 24.10
C ARG A 126 -14.67 -3.60 23.95
N GLU A 127 -14.48 -2.95 22.80
CA GLU A 127 -15.00 -1.60 22.57
C GLU A 127 -16.52 -1.55 22.51
N ALA A 128 -17.18 -2.61 22.02
CA ALA A 128 -18.64 -2.66 22.01
C ALA A 128 -19.24 -2.79 23.41
N ARG A 129 -18.49 -3.36 24.36
CA ARG A 129 -18.89 -3.43 25.78
C ARG A 129 -18.72 -2.10 26.52
N LEU A 130 -18.04 -1.11 25.93
CA LEU A 130 -17.82 0.20 26.54
C LEU A 130 -19.13 0.99 26.61
N VAL A 131 -19.55 1.34 27.82
CA VAL A 131 -20.68 2.22 28.08
C VAL A 131 -20.25 3.66 27.77
N THR A 132 -20.84 4.26 26.74
CA THR A 132 -20.45 5.62 26.27
C THR A 132 -21.33 6.75 26.85
N ARG A 133 -22.46 6.41 27.47
CA ARG A 133 -23.48 7.35 27.99
C ARG A 133 -24.03 6.87 29.33
N GLY A 134 -24.57 7.78 30.12
CA GLY A 134 -25.23 7.48 31.39
C GLY A 134 -24.27 7.37 32.59
N PRO A 135 -24.76 6.91 33.75
CA PRO A 135 -24.02 6.93 35.01
C PRO A 135 -22.82 5.98 35.03
N ARG A 136 -22.88 4.87 34.29
CA ARG A 136 -21.79 3.86 34.16
C ARG A 136 -20.82 4.16 33.01
N LYS A 137 -20.77 5.42 32.54
CA LYS A 137 -19.93 5.80 31.39
C LYS A 137 -18.45 5.50 31.68
N GLY A 138 -17.80 4.79 30.76
CA GLY A 138 -16.41 4.37 30.88
C GLY A 138 -16.23 2.92 31.34
N GLU A 139 -17.29 2.27 31.83
CA GLU A 139 -17.27 0.85 32.19
C GLU A 139 -17.45 -0.05 30.97
N TYR A 140 -16.89 -1.26 31.03
CA TYR A 140 -16.98 -2.29 29.97
C TYR A 140 -18.08 -3.32 30.26
N THR A 141 -19.25 -2.85 30.66
CA THR A 141 -20.36 -3.67 31.19
C THR A 141 -21.61 -3.68 30.31
N ALA A 142 -21.54 -3.15 29.08
CA ALA A 142 -22.70 -3.14 28.19
C ALA A 142 -23.09 -4.58 27.81
N ASP A 143 -24.39 -4.86 27.97
CA ASP A 143 -24.99 -6.14 27.60
C ASP A 143 -25.26 -6.17 26.09
N LEU A 144 -24.84 -7.26 25.44
CA LEU A 144 -24.86 -7.41 23.98
C LEU A 144 -25.48 -8.77 23.64
N SER A 145 -26.36 -8.80 22.65
CA SER A 145 -26.93 -10.06 22.16
C SER A 145 -25.83 -11.02 21.68
N ASP A 146 -26.05 -12.32 21.81
CA ASP A 146 -25.12 -13.35 21.33
C ASP A 146 -24.78 -13.21 19.85
N LYS A 147 -25.76 -12.79 19.03
CA LYS A 147 -25.57 -12.50 17.60
C LYS A 147 -24.58 -11.36 17.38
N THR A 148 -24.69 -10.29 18.18
CA THR A 148 -23.77 -9.15 18.13
C THR A 148 -22.37 -9.56 18.58
N LEU A 149 -22.26 -10.34 19.67
CA LEU A 149 -20.98 -10.84 20.17
C LEU A 149 -20.28 -11.73 19.14
N ASP A 150 -21.00 -12.68 18.52
CA ASP A 150 -20.46 -13.54 17.46
C ASP A 150 -19.96 -12.73 16.26
N SER A 151 -20.72 -11.71 15.83
CA SER A 151 -20.33 -10.82 14.73
C SER A 151 -19.07 -10.01 15.06
N LEU A 152 -18.95 -9.51 16.29
CA LEU A 152 -17.79 -8.74 16.75
C LEU A 152 -16.54 -9.62 16.91
N ARG A 153 -16.69 -10.83 17.43
CA ARG A 153 -15.61 -11.82 17.50
C ARG A 153 -15.11 -12.19 16.11
N TRP A 154 -16.02 -12.42 15.17
CA TRP A 154 -15.66 -12.68 13.77
C TRP A 154 -14.94 -11.50 13.11
N LEU A 155 -15.38 -10.27 13.37
CA LEU A 155 -14.69 -9.07 12.91
C LEU A 155 -13.28 -8.97 13.49
N GLY A 156 -13.11 -9.29 14.77
CA GLY A 156 -11.81 -9.38 15.44
C GLY A 156 -10.90 -10.40 14.79
N GLU A 157 -11.40 -11.61 14.58
CA GLU A 157 -10.67 -12.71 13.92
C GLU A 157 -10.24 -12.33 12.50
N THR A 158 -11.13 -11.69 11.75
CA THR A 158 -10.84 -11.19 10.40
C THR A 158 -9.72 -10.14 10.41
N ARG A 159 -9.70 -9.22 11.38
CA ARG A 159 -8.62 -8.22 11.50
C ARG A 159 -7.30 -8.85 11.94
N ALA A 160 -7.34 -9.78 12.89
CA ALA A 160 -6.17 -10.53 13.34
C ALA A 160 -5.51 -11.29 12.19
N MET A 161 -6.31 -12.04 11.42
CA MET A 161 -5.85 -12.79 10.26
C MET A 161 -5.31 -11.86 9.16
N PHE A 162 -5.96 -10.70 8.94
CA PHE A 162 -5.48 -9.69 8.01
C PHE A 162 -4.08 -9.18 8.39
N TRP A 163 -3.86 -8.76 9.65
CA TRP A 163 -2.55 -8.27 10.10
C TRP A 163 -1.47 -9.35 10.07
N LYS A 164 -1.81 -10.58 10.47
CA LYS A 164 -0.91 -11.73 10.39
C LYS A 164 -0.48 -12.02 8.95
N THR A 165 -1.43 -11.97 8.01
CA THR A 165 -1.15 -12.11 6.58
C THR A 165 -0.15 -11.05 6.11
N LEU A 166 -0.34 -9.78 6.45
CA LEU A 166 0.59 -8.71 6.08
C LEU A 166 1.99 -8.92 6.65
N ALA A 167 2.09 -9.34 7.92
CA ALA A 167 3.35 -9.56 8.63
C ALA A 167 4.14 -10.75 8.07
N LEU A 168 3.47 -11.82 7.63
CA LEU A 168 4.11 -13.06 7.19
C LEU A 168 4.37 -13.13 5.67
N THR A 169 3.75 -12.25 4.88
CA THR A 169 3.87 -12.26 3.40
C THR A 169 4.43 -10.97 2.82
N GLY A 170 4.52 -9.92 3.64
CA GLY A 170 4.88 -8.58 3.20
C GLY A 170 3.90 -7.97 2.20
N LEU A 171 2.64 -8.42 2.14
CA LEU A 171 1.60 -7.80 1.31
C LEU A 171 1.40 -6.31 1.64
N ARG A 172 1.15 -5.49 0.62
CA ARG A 172 0.63 -4.14 0.86
C ARG A 172 -0.82 -4.24 1.31
N VAL A 173 -1.30 -3.28 2.11
CA VAL A 173 -2.70 -3.25 2.59
C VAL A 173 -3.70 -3.44 1.47
N ASN A 174 -3.55 -2.71 0.35
CA ASN A 174 -4.48 -2.84 -0.77
C ASN A 174 -4.31 -4.15 -1.55
N GLU A 175 -3.11 -4.72 -1.62
CA GLU A 175 -2.89 -6.03 -2.23
C GLU A 175 -3.62 -7.10 -1.40
N ALA A 176 -3.44 -7.11 -0.08
CA ALA A 176 -4.12 -8.05 0.81
C ALA A 176 -5.65 -7.92 0.75
N ARG A 177 -6.18 -6.68 0.66
CA ARG A 177 -7.63 -6.43 0.53
C ARG A 177 -8.22 -6.91 -0.80
N SER A 178 -7.42 -6.96 -1.86
CA SER A 178 -7.87 -7.43 -3.18
C SER A 178 -7.88 -8.95 -3.32
N ILE A 179 -7.26 -9.69 -2.39
CA ILE A 179 -7.23 -11.16 -2.46
C ILE A 179 -8.64 -11.68 -2.25
N THR A 180 -9.11 -12.48 -3.20
CA THR A 180 -10.41 -13.15 -3.13
C THR A 180 -10.27 -14.60 -2.71
N LEU A 181 -11.36 -15.24 -2.29
CA LEU A 181 -11.36 -16.64 -1.87
C LEU A 181 -10.89 -17.58 -3.00
N GLY A 182 -11.14 -17.23 -4.27
CA GLY A 182 -10.64 -17.96 -5.43
C GLY A 182 -9.15 -17.75 -5.71
N ASN A 183 -8.46 -16.91 -4.93
CA ASN A 183 -7.02 -16.68 -5.05
C ASN A 183 -6.21 -17.42 -3.98
N VAL A 184 -6.86 -18.15 -3.08
CA VAL A 184 -6.21 -18.83 -1.96
C VAL A 184 -5.94 -20.30 -2.34
N MET A 185 -4.67 -20.61 -2.61
CA MET A 185 -4.24 -21.94 -3.08
C MET A 185 -3.54 -22.68 -1.93
N LEU A 186 -4.32 -23.16 -0.96
CA LEU A 186 -3.80 -23.82 0.26
C LEU A 186 -3.44 -25.29 0.04
N ASP A 187 -4.10 -25.95 -0.92
CA ASP A 187 -3.85 -27.36 -1.25
C ASP A 187 -2.70 -27.55 -2.26
N ALA A 188 -2.15 -26.45 -2.80
CA ALA A 188 -1.01 -26.48 -3.70
C ALA A 188 0.32 -26.68 -2.95
N ASP A 189 1.35 -27.18 -3.63
CA ASP A 189 2.72 -27.28 -3.09
C ASP A 189 3.70 -26.40 -3.88
N PRO A 190 4.26 -25.33 -3.28
CA PRO A 190 3.97 -24.82 -1.94
C PRO A 190 2.61 -24.10 -1.87
N PRO A 191 1.98 -24.02 -0.67
CA PRO A 191 0.75 -23.27 -0.49
C PRO A 191 0.98 -21.78 -0.74
N HIS A 192 0.07 -21.12 -1.44
CA HIS A 192 0.29 -19.74 -1.89
C HIS A 192 -0.99 -18.92 -2.08
N LEU A 193 -0.83 -17.60 -2.13
CA LEU A 193 -1.86 -16.65 -2.55
C LEU A 193 -1.55 -16.13 -3.95
N LEU A 194 -2.57 -16.02 -4.79
CA LEU A 194 -2.45 -15.40 -6.11
C LEU A 194 -2.83 -13.92 -6.04
N LEU A 195 -1.94 -13.05 -6.50
CA LEU A 195 -2.25 -11.66 -6.75
C LEU A 195 -2.61 -11.49 -8.22
N ALA A 196 -3.86 -11.10 -8.49
CA ALA A 196 -4.28 -10.74 -9.83
C ALA A 196 -3.47 -9.52 -10.32
N GLY A 197 -2.98 -9.58 -11.56
CA GLY A 197 -2.15 -8.52 -12.11
C GLY A 197 -2.82 -7.14 -12.02
N ARG A 198 -4.12 -7.05 -12.29
CA ARG A 198 -4.90 -5.79 -12.21
C ARG A 198 -4.80 -5.08 -10.86
N ASP A 199 -4.61 -5.84 -9.78
CA ASP A 199 -4.60 -5.34 -8.40
C ASP A 199 -3.16 -5.07 -7.90
N ALA A 200 -2.15 -5.57 -8.61
CA ALA A 200 -0.75 -5.25 -8.36
C ALA A 200 -0.36 -3.90 -8.99
N LYS A 201 0.43 -3.09 -8.26
CA LYS A 201 0.91 -1.77 -8.73
C LYS A 201 1.61 -1.82 -10.10
N ASN A 202 2.24 -2.94 -10.44
CA ASN A 202 2.98 -3.13 -11.70
C ASN A 202 2.18 -3.86 -12.78
N ARG A 203 0.89 -4.15 -12.54
CA ARG A 203 0.01 -4.95 -13.40
C ARG A 203 0.46 -6.40 -13.67
N LYS A 204 1.43 -6.91 -12.92
CA LYS A 204 1.95 -8.28 -13.04
C LYS A 204 1.31 -9.17 -12.00
N ALA A 205 0.76 -10.31 -12.45
CA ALA A 205 0.33 -11.34 -11.53
C ALA A 205 1.53 -11.84 -10.72
N ALA A 206 1.31 -12.18 -9.45
CA ALA A 206 2.36 -12.65 -8.57
C ALA A 206 1.86 -13.76 -7.65
N THR A 207 2.70 -14.76 -7.44
CA THR A 207 2.48 -15.83 -6.47
C THR A 207 3.16 -15.43 -5.16
N VAL A 208 2.42 -15.53 -4.06
CA VAL A 208 2.89 -15.22 -2.71
C VAL A 208 2.92 -16.52 -1.91
N PRO A 209 4.09 -17.16 -1.75
CA PRO A 209 4.19 -18.40 -1.00
C PRO A 209 3.87 -18.16 0.49
N LEU A 210 3.26 -19.16 1.12
CA LEU A 210 2.91 -19.16 2.53
C LEU A 210 3.79 -20.14 3.30
N GLN A 211 4.05 -19.82 4.57
CA GLN A 211 4.58 -20.81 5.51
C GLN A 211 3.51 -21.89 5.74
N ARG A 212 3.90 -23.16 5.86
CA ARG A 212 2.97 -24.30 5.97
C ARG A 212 2.04 -24.16 7.18
N ASP A 213 2.58 -23.82 8.34
CA ASP A 213 1.81 -23.64 9.58
C ASP A 213 0.78 -22.51 9.44
N PHE A 214 1.18 -21.41 8.79
CA PHE A 214 0.27 -20.30 8.53
C PHE A 214 -0.80 -20.65 7.49
N ALA A 215 -0.46 -21.46 6.48
CA ALA A 215 -1.43 -21.94 5.50
C ALA A 215 -2.52 -22.80 6.15
N GLN A 216 -2.16 -23.65 7.12
CA GLN A 216 -3.12 -24.45 7.89
C GLN A 216 -4.08 -23.57 8.71
N GLU A 217 -3.55 -22.55 9.39
CA GLU A 217 -4.37 -21.60 10.16
C GLU A 217 -5.30 -20.78 9.24
N LEU A 218 -4.79 -20.33 8.10
CA LEU A 218 -5.59 -19.63 7.09
C LEU A 218 -6.68 -20.54 6.50
N ALA A 219 -6.43 -21.85 6.37
CA ALA A 219 -7.43 -22.81 5.92
C ALA A 219 -8.63 -22.87 6.87
N GLY A 220 -8.39 -22.92 8.17
CA GLY A 220 -9.45 -22.86 9.19
C GLY A 220 -10.28 -21.58 9.10
N TYR A 221 -9.61 -20.43 8.96
CA TYR A 221 -10.29 -19.14 8.75
C TYR A 221 -11.13 -19.10 7.47
N VAL A 222 -10.57 -19.58 6.35
CA VAL A 222 -11.26 -19.61 5.04
C VAL A 222 -12.49 -20.53 5.08
N ALA A 223 -12.38 -21.69 5.74
CA ALA A 223 -13.51 -22.61 5.93
C ALA A 223 -14.64 -21.94 6.71
N GLU A 224 -14.34 -21.32 7.86
CA GLU A 224 -15.33 -20.59 8.67
C GLU A 224 -15.91 -19.38 7.90
N ARG A 225 -15.10 -18.66 7.13
CA ARG A 225 -15.56 -17.55 6.27
C ARG A 225 -16.59 -18.03 5.25
N LYS A 226 -16.34 -19.16 4.59
CA LYS A 226 -17.27 -19.77 3.62
C LYS A 226 -18.54 -20.26 4.31
N ALA A 227 -18.44 -20.90 5.47
CA ALA A 227 -19.59 -21.32 6.26
C ALA A 227 -20.49 -20.14 6.65
N ARG A 228 -19.89 -19.02 7.08
CA ARG A 228 -20.62 -17.78 7.41
C ARG A 228 -21.29 -17.13 6.19
N LEU A 229 -20.67 -17.21 5.00
CA LEU A 229 -21.26 -16.72 3.76
C LEU A 229 -22.48 -17.53 3.33
N LEU A 230 -22.52 -18.82 3.63
CA LEU A 230 -23.67 -19.70 3.37
C LEU A 230 -24.86 -19.41 4.30
N GLY A 231 -24.65 -18.69 5.40
CA GLY A 231 -25.72 -18.28 6.30
C GLY A 231 -26.34 -19.41 7.14
N GLN A 232 -25.74 -20.60 7.15
CA GLN A 232 -26.32 -21.77 7.83
C GLN A 232 -25.32 -22.37 8.84
N ARG A 233 -25.63 -22.22 10.13
CA ARG A 233 -25.09 -23.11 11.18
C ARG A 233 -25.92 -24.40 11.15
N GLY A 234 -25.31 -25.52 10.77
CA GLY A 234 -25.90 -26.86 10.97
C GLY A 234 -26.78 -27.43 9.85
N VAL A 235 -26.79 -26.84 8.65
CA VAL A 235 -27.43 -27.44 7.46
C VAL A 235 -26.35 -27.75 6.43
N SER A 236 -26.37 -28.97 5.89
CA SER A 236 -25.44 -29.42 4.84
C SER A 236 -25.81 -28.79 3.50
N ALA A 237 -25.59 -27.49 3.35
CA ALA A 237 -25.63 -26.82 2.06
C ALA A 237 -24.20 -26.68 1.54
N ALA A 238 -23.89 -27.42 0.48
CA ALA A 238 -22.64 -27.24 -0.25
C ALA A 238 -22.80 -26.04 -1.20
N ALA A 239 -21.91 -25.05 -1.09
CA ALA A 239 -21.79 -24.03 -2.13
C ALA A 239 -21.37 -24.69 -3.45
N PHE A 240 -21.87 -24.19 -4.59
CA PHE A 240 -21.31 -24.58 -5.88
C PHE A 240 -19.81 -24.25 -5.91
N PRO A 241 -18.96 -25.10 -6.52
CA PRO A 241 -17.55 -24.77 -6.74
C PRO A 241 -17.42 -23.40 -7.40
N GLY A 242 -16.59 -22.55 -6.82
CA GLY A 242 -16.37 -21.19 -7.31
C GLY A 242 -17.40 -20.14 -6.90
N ALA A 243 -18.46 -20.49 -6.17
CA ALA A 243 -19.52 -19.55 -5.76
C ALA A 243 -19.00 -18.29 -5.02
N PHE A 244 -17.85 -18.41 -4.35
CA PHE A 244 -17.25 -17.32 -3.59
C PHE A 244 -15.94 -16.79 -4.19
N ASP A 245 -15.58 -17.18 -5.42
CA ASP A 245 -14.25 -16.87 -6.00
C ASP A 245 -13.98 -15.38 -6.13
N ALA A 246 -15.01 -14.57 -6.33
CA ALA A 246 -14.91 -13.12 -6.41
C ALA A 246 -15.00 -12.41 -5.04
N VAL A 247 -15.35 -13.14 -3.97
CA VAL A 247 -15.55 -12.56 -2.63
C VAL A 247 -14.18 -12.32 -1.98
N PRO A 248 -13.91 -11.12 -1.42
CA PRO A 248 -12.68 -10.86 -0.68
C PRO A 248 -12.48 -11.86 0.46
N VAL A 249 -11.25 -12.36 0.62
CA VAL A 249 -10.89 -13.23 1.76
C VAL A 249 -11.13 -12.49 3.07
N PHE A 250 -10.72 -11.22 3.12
CA PHE A 250 -10.81 -10.38 4.30
C PHE A 250 -11.86 -9.30 4.11
N ASP A 251 -12.95 -9.38 4.88
CA ASP A 251 -13.96 -8.33 4.94
C ASP A 251 -13.53 -7.24 5.92
N VAL A 252 -12.70 -6.31 5.42
CA VAL A 252 -12.10 -5.23 6.22
C VAL A 252 -12.37 -3.85 5.61
N PRO A 253 -12.54 -2.81 6.46
CA PRO A 253 -12.91 -1.47 5.99
C PRO A 253 -11.83 -0.85 5.08
N MET A 254 -12.23 0.16 4.29
CA MET A 254 -11.30 0.85 3.38
C MET A 254 -10.16 1.57 4.13
N ASN A 255 -10.45 2.18 5.28
CA ASN A 255 -9.50 2.98 6.04
C ASN A 255 -8.77 2.15 7.10
N MET A 256 -8.00 1.17 6.65
CA MET A 256 -7.23 0.28 7.53
C MET A 256 -6.17 1.01 8.35
N SER A 257 -5.71 2.19 7.95
CA SER A 257 -4.75 2.99 8.72
C SER A 257 -5.32 3.45 10.06
N LYS A 258 -6.59 3.84 10.10
CA LYS A 258 -7.28 4.18 11.37
C LYS A 258 -7.49 2.97 12.25
N VAL A 259 -7.86 1.83 11.65
CA VAL A 259 -8.02 0.56 12.36
C VAL A 259 -6.70 0.13 12.98
N PHE A 260 -5.62 0.13 12.19
CA PHE A 260 -4.27 -0.17 12.65
C PHE A 260 -3.84 0.75 13.81
N ASP A 261 -4.04 2.05 13.69
CA ASP A 261 -3.62 3.00 14.74
C ASP A 261 -4.34 2.77 16.07
N ALA A 262 -5.59 2.31 16.01
CA ALA A 262 -6.39 1.99 17.19
C ALA A 262 -6.08 0.60 17.75
N ASP A 263 -5.86 -0.41 16.91
CA ASP A 263 -5.38 -1.74 17.34
C ASP A 263 -3.97 -1.63 17.96
N ARG A 264 -3.07 -0.86 17.35
CA ARG A 264 -1.74 -0.51 17.89
C ARG A 264 -1.86 0.16 19.25
N LYS A 265 -2.79 1.12 19.42
CA LYS A 265 -3.02 1.79 20.70
C LYS A 265 -3.50 0.79 21.76
N ALA A 266 -4.41 -0.12 21.38
CA ALA A 266 -4.89 -1.18 22.25
C ALA A 266 -3.82 -2.22 22.63
N ALA A 267 -2.80 -2.41 21.77
CA ALA A 267 -1.66 -3.29 22.00
C ALA A 267 -0.51 -2.63 22.80
N ASP A 268 -0.69 -1.39 23.22
CA ASP A 268 0.31 -0.55 23.88
C ASP A 268 1.64 -0.47 23.10
N ILE A 269 1.55 -0.35 21.76
CA ILE A 269 2.71 -0.19 20.90
C ILE A 269 2.88 1.29 20.60
N PRO A 270 3.95 2.00 21.01
CA PRO A 270 4.07 3.43 20.80
C PRO A 270 4.14 3.78 19.30
N LYS A 271 3.47 4.86 18.91
CA LYS A 271 3.41 5.31 17.50
C LYS A 271 4.78 5.76 17.01
N HIS A 272 5.57 6.34 17.89
CA HIS A 272 6.93 6.82 17.65
C HIS A 272 7.86 6.15 18.66
N ASP A 273 9.06 5.78 18.24
CA ASP A 273 10.10 5.33 19.17
C ASP A 273 10.94 6.52 19.68
N GLY A 274 11.90 6.24 20.57
CA GLY A 274 12.81 7.26 21.11
C GLY A 274 13.67 7.97 20.04
N ALA A 275 13.76 7.41 18.83
CA ALA A 275 14.47 8.00 17.69
C ALA A 275 13.53 8.74 16.71
N GLY A 276 12.25 8.93 17.08
CA GLY A 276 11.24 9.61 16.24
C GLY A 276 10.77 8.79 15.03
N ARG A 277 11.12 7.50 14.93
CA ARG A 277 10.67 6.62 13.85
C ARG A 277 9.24 6.16 14.10
N VAL A 278 8.46 6.09 13.03
CA VAL A 278 7.01 5.87 13.08
C VAL A 278 6.65 4.40 12.82
N VAL A 279 5.61 3.93 13.51
CA VAL A 279 4.93 2.65 13.24
C VAL A 279 3.60 2.91 12.53
N ASP A 280 3.43 2.40 11.31
CA ASP A 280 2.16 2.39 10.58
C ASP A 280 1.89 1.02 9.95
N CYS A 281 0.77 0.84 9.24
CA CYS A 281 0.43 -0.44 8.62
C CYS A 281 1.50 -0.95 7.64
N HIS A 282 2.29 -0.05 7.04
CA HIS A 282 3.38 -0.43 6.14
C HIS A 282 4.60 -0.97 6.91
N CYS A 283 4.70 -0.71 8.22
CA CYS A 283 5.75 -1.29 9.06
C CYS A 283 5.67 -2.81 9.16
N LEU A 284 4.48 -3.43 9.02
CA LEU A 284 4.37 -4.90 8.96
C LEU A 284 5.17 -5.49 7.78
N ARG A 285 5.11 -4.82 6.63
CA ARG A 285 5.91 -5.20 5.46
C ARG A 285 7.40 -4.91 5.65
N HIS A 286 7.74 -3.82 6.33
CA HIS A 286 9.14 -3.55 6.69
C HIS A 286 9.66 -4.62 7.66
N SER A 287 8.89 -5.03 8.65
CA SER A 287 9.22 -6.14 9.54
C SER A 287 9.44 -7.44 8.79
N PHE A 288 8.58 -7.77 7.82
CA PHE A 288 8.78 -8.94 6.96
C PHE A 288 10.12 -8.84 6.21
N ALA A 289 10.42 -7.69 5.59
CA ALA A 289 11.69 -7.48 4.91
C ALA A 289 12.90 -7.62 5.85
N THR A 290 12.82 -7.05 7.06
CA THR A 290 13.86 -7.17 8.10
C THR A 290 14.02 -8.62 8.57
N ALA A 291 12.93 -9.37 8.72
CA ALA A 291 12.98 -10.78 9.09
C ALA A 291 13.66 -11.64 8.01
N LEU A 292 13.43 -11.34 6.72
CA LEU A 292 14.15 -12.00 5.62
C LEU A 292 15.66 -11.72 5.68
N VAL A 293 16.06 -10.49 5.99
CA VAL A 293 17.48 -10.11 6.15
C VAL A 293 18.09 -10.88 7.33
N ALA A 294 17.41 -10.89 8.47
CA ALA A 294 17.86 -11.62 9.67
C ALA A 294 17.97 -13.13 9.42
N ALA A 295 17.10 -13.69 8.58
CA ALA A 295 17.16 -15.08 8.13
C ALA A 295 18.21 -15.32 7.02
N LYS A 296 19.09 -14.36 6.73
CA LYS A 296 20.13 -14.41 5.70
C LYS A 296 19.58 -14.76 4.30
N VAL A 297 18.33 -14.39 4.01
CA VAL A 297 17.71 -14.67 2.70
C VAL A 297 18.41 -13.84 1.61
N PRO A 298 18.80 -14.44 0.47
CA PRO A 298 19.44 -13.72 -0.61
C PRO A 298 18.59 -12.56 -1.15
N VAL A 299 19.23 -11.42 -1.47
CA VAL A 299 18.55 -10.18 -1.89
C VAL A 299 17.60 -10.39 -3.06
N HIS A 300 17.97 -11.22 -4.05
CA HIS A 300 17.12 -11.47 -5.22
C HIS A 300 15.85 -12.26 -4.86
N VAL A 301 15.92 -13.17 -3.88
CA VAL A 301 14.75 -13.90 -3.35
C VAL A 301 13.87 -12.94 -2.56
N ALA A 302 14.47 -12.13 -1.66
CA ALA A 302 13.75 -11.12 -0.91
C ALA A 302 13.08 -10.08 -1.82
N GLN A 303 13.72 -9.66 -2.91
CA GLN A 303 13.14 -8.77 -3.91
C GLN A 303 11.90 -9.38 -4.57
N LYS A 304 11.95 -10.68 -4.92
CA LYS A 304 10.80 -11.42 -5.48
C LYS A 304 9.67 -11.54 -4.46
N LEU A 305 9.97 -11.94 -3.22
CA LEU A 305 8.99 -12.04 -2.12
C LEU A 305 8.32 -10.70 -1.82
N LEU A 306 9.10 -9.61 -1.79
CA LEU A 306 8.58 -8.27 -1.61
C LEU A 306 7.92 -7.72 -2.89
N ARG A 307 8.09 -8.32 -4.06
CA ARG A 307 7.56 -7.82 -5.34
C ARG A 307 8.05 -6.38 -5.61
N HIS A 308 9.33 -6.15 -5.37
CA HIS A 308 10.00 -4.88 -5.67
C HIS A 308 10.38 -4.81 -7.15
N ALA A 309 10.07 -3.68 -7.80
CA ALA A 309 10.36 -3.48 -9.21
C ALA A 309 11.87 -3.38 -9.47
N THR A 310 12.62 -2.80 -8.54
CA THR A 310 14.07 -2.62 -8.64
C THR A 310 14.79 -3.14 -7.39
N PRO A 311 16.02 -3.65 -7.51
CA PRO A 311 16.81 -4.13 -6.37
C PRO A 311 17.08 -3.05 -5.32
N GLN A 312 17.23 -1.79 -5.72
CA GLN A 312 17.51 -0.65 -4.82
C GLN A 312 16.45 -0.50 -3.72
N MET A 313 15.19 -0.83 -4.02
CA MET A 313 14.11 -0.80 -3.02
C MET A 313 14.31 -1.84 -1.92
N THR A 314 14.93 -2.97 -2.24
CA THR A 314 15.26 -4.04 -1.28
C THR A 314 16.57 -3.73 -0.56
N LEU A 315 17.57 -3.24 -1.30
CA LEU A 315 18.90 -2.95 -0.79
C LEU A 315 18.89 -1.96 0.38
N GLY A 316 17.99 -0.98 0.39
CA GLY A 316 17.85 -0.05 1.52
C GLY A 316 17.50 -0.70 2.88
N VAL A 317 17.06 -1.96 2.89
CA VAL A 317 16.87 -2.76 4.12
C VAL A 317 18.12 -3.62 4.44
N TYR A 318 18.91 -3.94 3.42
CA TYR A 318 20.12 -4.77 3.49
C TYR A 318 21.42 -3.97 3.67
N SER A 319 21.37 -2.63 3.64
CA SER A 319 22.56 -1.75 3.65
C SER A 319 23.40 -1.79 4.95
N HIS A 320 23.09 -2.68 5.89
CA HIS A 320 23.80 -2.84 7.15
C HIS A 320 24.51 -4.20 7.21
N ALA A 321 25.36 -4.52 6.23
CA ALA A 321 26.31 -5.62 6.38
C ALA A 321 27.37 -5.19 7.39
N ASN A 322 27.47 -5.87 8.53
CA ASN A 322 28.55 -5.62 9.48
C ASN A 322 29.79 -6.47 9.10
N VAL A 323 30.95 -6.17 9.68
CA VAL A 323 32.20 -6.88 9.39
C VAL A 323 32.10 -8.38 9.72
N GLY A 324 31.27 -8.77 10.70
CA GLY A 324 30.99 -10.16 11.02
C GLY A 324 30.26 -10.89 9.90
N ASP A 325 29.23 -10.29 9.31
CA ASP A 325 28.52 -10.85 8.15
C ASP A 325 29.46 -11.03 6.95
N MET A 326 30.40 -10.09 6.76
CA MET A 326 31.42 -10.18 5.72
C MET A 326 32.41 -11.33 6.00
N ALA A 327 32.86 -11.49 7.24
CA ALA A 327 33.76 -12.57 7.65
C ALA A 327 33.09 -13.94 7.52
N ASP A 328 31.84 -14.09 7.97
CA ASP A 328 31.03 -15.30 7.79
C ASP A 328 30.93 -15.67 6.31
N ALA A 329 30.64 -14.69 5.44
CA ALA A 329 30.50 -14.91 4.00
C ALA A 329 31.83 -15.33 3.35
N VAL A 330 32.94 -14.73 3.75
CA VAL A 330 34.28 -15.10 3.25
C VAL A 330 34.68 -16.49 3.73
N ASN A 331 34.42 -16.81 5.01
CA ASN A 331 34.72 -18.12 5.60
C ASN A 331 33.85 -19.25 5.02
N ALA A 332 32.72 -18.93 4.38
CA ALA A 332 31.88 -19.90 3.67
C ALA A 332 32.41 -20.26 2.27
N LEU A 333 33.42 -19.54 1.75
CA LEU A 333 34.03 -19.86 0.47
C LEU A 333 34.88 -21.14 0.56
N PRO A 334 34.95 -21.95 -0.50
CA PRO A 334 35.83 -23.11 -0.51
C PRO A 334 37.29 -22.67 -0.35
N LEU A 335 38.07 -23.41 0.42
CA LEU A 335 39.52 -23.21 0.50
C LEU A 335 40.12 -23.49 -0.89
N ILE A 336 40.79 -22.48 -1.46
CA ILE A 336 41.53 -22.64 -2.72
C ILE A 336 42.99 -22.85 -2.37
N GLY A 337 43.46 -24.09 -2.48
CA GLY A 337 44.85 -24.48 -2.31
C GLY A 337 45.40 -25.14 -3.58
N TRP A 338 46.63 -24.81 -3.95
CA TRP A 338 47.39 -25.57 -4.94
C TRP A 338 48.05 -26.76 -4.22
N GLY A 339 47.36 -27.89 -4.16
CA GLY A 339 47.86 -29.10 -3.53
C GLY A 339 46.76 -30.12 -3.29
N ALA A 340 46.83 -31.24 -4.01
CA ALA A 340 45.85 -32.32 -3.98
C ALA A 340 45.80 -33.06 -2.62
N GLY A 341 44.61 -33.56 -2.28
CA GLY A 341 44.42 -34.70 -1.39
C GLY A 341 44.05 -34.34 0.05
N GLY A 342 42.76 -34.33 0.38
CA GLY A 342 42.29 -34.30 1.76
C GLY A 342 40.78 -34.11 1.84
N GLU A 343 40.08 -35.14 2.32
CA GLU A 343 38.63 -35.27 2.44
C GLU A 343 37.92 -34.01 2.98
N GLN A 344 36.93 -33.52 2.24
CA GLN A 344 36.01 -32.50 2.75
C GLN A 344 34.76 -33.16 3.35
N LYS A 345 34.80 -33.41 4.66
CA LYS A 345 33.58 -33.47 5.48
C LYS A 345 33.38 -32.13 6.19
N LYS A 346 32.44 -31.33 5.68
CA LYS A 346 31.62 -30.42 6.48
C LYS A 346 30.24 -30.26 5.82
N ALA A 347 29.29 -31.07 6.27
CA ALA A 347 27.86 -30.72 6.26
C ALA A 347 27.61 -29.81 7.47
N ALA A 348 26.68 -28.86 7.53
CA ALA A 348 25.58 -28.48 6.66
C ALA A 348 25.25 -26.99 6.91
N SER A 349 24.80 -26.26 5.88
CA SER A 349 23.63 -25.37 5.96
C SER A 349 23.41 -24.67 4.61
N ALA A 350 22.13 -24.49 4.28
CA ALA A 350 21.53 -23.70 3.22
C ALA A 350 21.48 -24.30 1.80
N LEU A 351 20.23 -24.64 1.43
CA LEU A 351 19.70 -24.83 0.08
C LEU A 351 20.26 -23.79 -0.91
N ALA A 352 21.27 -24.17 -1.68
CA ALA A 352 21.57 -23.56 -2.96
C ALA A 352 20.65 -24.20 -4.03
N PRO A 353 19.98 -23.43 -4.90
CA PRO A 353 19.25 -24.03 -6.01
C PRO A 353 20.26 -24.58 -7.01
N THR A 354 20.19 -25.88 -7.26
CA THR A 354 20.91 -26.55 -8.35
C THR A 354 20.48 -25.95 -9.69
N LEU A 355 21.30 -25.06 -10.25
CA LEU A 355 21.18 -24.65 -11.64
C LEU A 355 21.76 -25.77 -12.51
N ALA A 356 20.93 -26.74 -12.87
CA ALA A 356 21.26 -27.72 -13.90
C ALA A 356 21.49 -26.99 -15.23
N HIS A 357 22.75 -26.88 -15.63
CA HIS A 357 23.15 -26.56 -17.00
C HIS A 357 22.98 -27.83 -17.83
N ASN A 358 21.92 -27.90 -18.64
CA ASN A 358 21.89 -28.87 -19.74
C ASN A 358 22.74 -28.32 -20.90
N SER A 359 24.03 -28.64 -20.88
CA SER A 359 24.90 -28.57 -22.04
C SER A 359 24.78 -29.87 -22.85
N GLY A 360 23.86 -29.89 -23.81
CA GLY A 360 23.77 -30.91 -24.85
C GLY A 360 24.16 -30.30 -26.20
N PHE A 361 25.46 -30.17 -26.46
CA PHE A 361 25.95 -29.94 -27.82
C PHE A 361 26.06 -31.29 -28.53
N SER A 362 25.24 -31.51 -29.56
CA SER A 362 25.57 -32.38 -30.67
C SER A 362 24.91 -31.85 -31.95
N ARG A 363 25.67 -31.99 -33.04
CA ARG A 363 25.72 -31.15 -34.23
C ARG A 363 25.26 -31.96 -35.45
N ALA A 364 24.32 -31.43 -36.23
CA ALA A 364 24.13 -31.67 -37.68
C ALA A 364 22.98 -30.75 -38.15
N SER A 365 23.27 -29.66 -38.88
CA SER A 365 23.26 -29.56 -40.35
C SER A 365 21.86 -29.69 -40.95
N GLU A 366 21.25 -28.55 -41.30
CA GLU A 366 20.78 -28.32 -42.67
C GLU A 366 20.50 -26.83 -42.91
N ALA A 367 20.99 -26.35 -44.04
CA ALA A 367 20.91 -24.98 -44.51
C ALA A 367 19.62 -24.78 -45.32
N VAL A 368 18.82 -23.76 -44.99
CA VAL A 368 17.92 -23.13 -45.96
C VAL A 368 17.94 -21.62 -45.71
N GLY A 369 18.43 -20.90 -46.73
CA GLY A 369 18.52 -19.45 -46.75
C GLY A 369 17.15 -18.77 -46.83
N GLY A 370 17.04 -17.60 -46.19
CA GLY A 370 15.81 -16.81 -46.18
C GLY A 370 16.05 -15.36 -45.76
N ARG A 371 16.54 -14.57 -46.71
CA ARG A 371 16.45 -13.09 -46.88
C ARG A 371 16.08 -12.25 -45.64
N PHE A 372 17.08 -11.52 -45.17
CA PHE A 372 16.97 -10.34 -44.32
C PHE A 372 16.22 -9.21 -45.07
N ARG A 373 15.10 -8.73 -44.52
CA ARG A 373 14.52 -7.43 -44.87
C ARG A 373 14.48 -6.56 -43.62
N ASP A 374 15.33 -5.55 -43.67
CA ASP A 374 15.40 -4.41 -42.78
C ASP A 374 14.25 -3.44 -43.09
N SER A 375 13.47 -3.06 -42.08
CA SER A 375 12.71 -1.80 -42.01
C SER A 375 11.83 -1.79 -40.75
N GLY A 376 12.06 -0.86 -39.82
CA GLY A 376 11.15 -0.67 -38.69
C GLY A 376 11.67 0.25 -37.59
N THR A 377 11.82 1.53 -37.91
CA THR A 377 12.07 2.67 -37.02
C THR A 377 11.47 2.53 -35.60
N VAL A 378 12.36 2.41 -34.60
CA VAL A 378 12.01 2.45 -33.18
C VAL A 378 11.64 3.89 -32.79
N LYS A 379 10.34 4.17 -32.70
CA LYS A 379 9.84 5.39 -32.05
C LYS A 379 10.06 5.28 -30.54
N HIS A 380 10.94 6.13 -30.01
CA HIS A 380 11.10 6.36 -28.58
C HIS A 380 9.78 6.88 -27.97
N GLY A 381 9.00 5.97 -27.38
CA GLY A 381 7.86 6.31 -26.55
C GLY A 381 8.34 6.68 -25.14
N THR A 382 8.34 7.96 -24.81
CA THR A 382 8.55 8.43 -23.44
C THR A 382 7.34 8.05 -22.58
N ASP A 383 7.48 6.91 -21.93
CA ASP A 383 6.51 6.30 -21.04
C ASP A 383 6.21 7.26 -19.88
N THR A 384 5.06 7.94 -19.95
CA THR A 384 4.63 8.87 -18.90
C THR A 384 4.13 8.04 -17.71
N LYS A 385 5.06 7.58 -16.86
CA LYS A 385 4.72 6.85 -15.64
C LYS A 385 3.87 7.74 -14.73
N CYS A 386 2.56 7.51 -14.72
CA CYS A 386 1.63 8.04 -13.73
C CYS A 386 2.07 7.57 -12.33
N VAL A 387 2.76 8.43 -11.57
CA VAL A 387 3.08 8.18 -10.16
C VAL A 387 1.91 8.70 -9.32
N SER A 388 1.02 7.79 -8.88
CA SER A 388 0.01 8.14 -7.88
C SER A 388 0.67 8.40 -6.52
N PRO A 389 0.28 9.46 -5.78
CA PRO A 389 0.63 9.62 -4.38
C PRO A 389 0.16 8.42 -3.57
N ASN A 390 1.00 7.95 -2.64
CA ASN A 390 0.70 6.78 -1.81
C ASN A 390 -0.51 7.07 -0.91
N ASN A 391 -1.40 6.09 -0.79
CA ASN A 391 -2.80 6.26 -0.43
C ASN A 391 -3.08 6.29 1.09
N ASP A 392 -2.20 6.88 1.90
CA ASP A 392 -2.36 6.80 3.37
C ASP A 392 -3.00 8.03 4.01
N ARG A 393 -3.22 9.14 3.28
CA ARG A 393 -4.09 10.23 3.70
C ARG A 393 -4.74 10.86 2.48
N GLY A 394 -6.07 10.95 2.49
CA GLY A 394 -6.81 11.73 1.51
C GLY A 394 -6.25 13.16 1.45
N ILE A 395 -6.22 13.70 0.24
CA ILE A 395 -5.99 15.13 0.03
C ILE A 395 -7.03 15.86 0.88
N LEU A 396 -6.59 16.51 1.95
CA LEU A 396 -7.46 17.40 2.72
C LEU A 396 -8.01 18.42 1.73
N ARG A 397 -9.34 18.46 1.56
CA ARG A 397 -10.04 19.56 0.92
C ARG A 397 -9.52 20.86 1.53
N VAL A 398 -9.02 21.74 0.67
CA VAL A 398 -8.68 23.11 1.06
C VAL A 398 -10.02 23.79 1.36
N ALA A 399 -10.25 24.13 2.63
CA ALA A 399 -11.34 25.02 2.99
C ALA A 399 -10.98 26.39 2.42
N VAL A 400 -11.74 26.84 1.42
CA VAL A 400 -11.73 28.24 1.00
C VAL A 400 -12.62 28.96 2.00
N GLY A 401 -12.02 29.78 2.85
CA GLY A 401 -12.76 30.67 3.75
C GLY A 401 -13.53 31.68 2.89
N GLY A 402 -14.84 31.47 2.78
CA GLY A 402 -15.79 32.46 2.32
C GLY A 402 -16.37 33.15 3.54
N SER A 403 -16.13 34.44 3.68
CA SER A 403 -16.81 35.31 4.64
C SER A 403 -18.29 35.37 4.25
N ASP A 404 -19.17 34.69 4.99
CA ASP A 404 -20.61 34.87 4.86
C ASP A 404 -20.98 36.22 5.48
N LYS A 405 -21.36 37.14 4.59
CA LYS A 405 -22.05 38.36 4.95
C LYS A 405 -23.40 38.00 5.53
N GLU A 406 -23.59 38.47 6.75
CA GLU A 406 -24.83 38.78 7.42
C GLU A 406 -25.94 39.17 6.42
N MET A 407 -27.00 38.37 6.34
CA MET A 407 -28.28 38.77 5.76
C MET A 407 -29.40 38.48 6.76
N ALA A 408 -30.12 39.55 7.05
CA ALA A 408 -31.19 39.66 8.01
C ALA A 408 -32.36 38.71 7.74
N ARG A 409 -33.00 38.30 8.84
CA ARG A 409 -34.24 37.52 8.91
C ARG A 409 -35.41 38.33 8.34
N PRO A 410 -36.33 37.71 7.59
CA PRO A 410 -37.74 38.09 7.63
C PRO A 410 -38.51 37.14 8.56
N ALA A 411 -39.34 37.76 9.40
CA ALA A 411 -40.23 37.11 10.34
C ALA A 411 -41.27 36.23 9.62
N GLY A 412 -41.43 34.99 10.08
CA GLY A 412 -42.54 34.13 9.71
C GLY A 412 -43.79 34.50 10.51
N LEU A 413 -44.86 34.83 9.79
CA LEU A 413 -46.23 34.80 10.29
C LEU A 413 -46.72 33.34 10.32
N GLU A 414 -47.14 32.90 11.49
CA GLU A 414 -48.03 31.76 11.76
C GLU A 414 -49.33 31.85 10.92
N PRO A 415 -49.95 30.72 10.53
CA PRO A 415 -51.04 30.24 11.39
C PRO A 415 -51.28 28.71 11.39
N ALA A 416 -51.76 28.20 12.52
CA ALA A 416 -52.62 27.02 12.57
C ALA A 416 -53.72 27.20 13.63
N ALA A 417 -54.98 27.24 13.20
CA ALA A 417 -56.12 26.65 13.91
C ALA A 417 -57.39 26.70 13.04
N LEU A 418 -57.96 25.51 12.78
CA LEU A 418 -59.35 25.33 12.42
C LEU A 418 -60.27 25.76 13.58
N SER A 419 -61.37 26.45 13.26
CA SER A 419 -62.63 26.40 14.00
C SER A 419 -63.81 26.66 13.05
N LEU A 420 -64.73 25.71 13.07
CA LEU A 420 -66.17 25.70 12.74
C LEU A 420 -66.85 27.04 12.38
N GLU A 421 -67.62 27.02 11.29
CA GLU A 421 -69.08 27.31 11.19
C GLU A 421 -69.43 27.81 9.78
N GLY A 422 -70.49 27.24 9.18
CA GLY A 422 -71.17 27.74 7.97
C GLY A 422 -70.88 26.99 6.69
#